data_AF-A0A8I1DK80-F1
#
_entry.id   AF-A0A8I1DK80-F1
#
_cell.length_a   1.000
_cell.length_b   1.000
_cell.length_c   1.000
_cell.angle_alpha   90.00
_cell.angle_beta   90.00
_cell.angle_gamma   90.00
#
_symmetry.space_group_name_H-M   'P 1'
#
loop_
_entity.id
_entity.type
_entity.pdbx_description
1 polymer ?
#
loop_
_entity_poly.entity_id
_entity_poly.type
_entity_poly.pdbx_seq_one_letter_code
_entity_poly.pdbx_strand_id
1 'polypeptide(L)'
;MARPPAGDAGHDPRAFGAALVAVFAVAALATVAQHASMAAMGREPMAGGWMASAAWLQPCGRSAGRAFAAFAAMWGAMTVTMMLPVLAPMLWRYRQRIGPMATARSAWLVVVTGAGYFAVWMALGALVFPAGAALTAAAARLPAFARALPFAAGAVVSVAGMLQFSAWKARRLACCRHAAGDAHRSSAGAGAAWWHGVRGVMHCGACCGNLMAIALAAGMMDLRVMAAVTVAITAERLGPPGGRVERIAGCVAVGGGIVMIARAAGLL
;
A
#
# COMPACT_ATOMS: atom_id res chain seq x y z
N MET A 1 -44.82 -24.31 -24.58
CA MET A 1 -44.17 -23.40 -23.61
C MET A 1 -42.66 -23.56 -23.75
N ALA A 2 -42.02 -22.67 -24.52
CA ALA A 2 -40.58 -22.66 -24.68
C ALA A 2 -39.94 -22.10 -23.40
N ARG A 3 -39.07 -22.89 -22.77
CA ARG A 3 -38.23 -22.46 -21.65
C ARG A 3 -37.30 -21.37 -22.18
N PRO A 4 -37.28 -20.13 -21.64
CA PRO A 4 -36.30 -19.15 -22.07
C PRO A 4 -34.89 -19.71 -21.79
N PRO A 5 -33.90 -19.43 -22.68
CA PRO A 5 -32.53 -19.84 -22.40
C PRO A 5 -32.13 -19.21 -21.08
N ALA A 6 -31.69 -20.03 -20.14
CA ALA A 6 -31.01 -19.58 -18.96
C ALA A 6 -29.81 -18.75 -19.45
N GLY A 7 -29.95 -17.43 -19.42
CA GLY A 7 -28.84 -16.55 -19.70
C GLY A 7 -27.73 -16.97 -18.76
N ASP A 8 -26.59 -17.34 -19.34
CA ASP A 8 -25.35 -17.56 -18.63
C ASP A 8 -25.03 -16.28 -17.85
N ALA A 9 -25.58 -16.16 -16.63
CA ALA A 9 -25.06 -15.30 -15.59
C ALA A 9 -23.79 -15.96 -15.02
N GLY A 10 -22.95 -16.50 -15.91
CA GLY A 10 -21.58 -16.86 -15.63
C GLY A 10 -20.83 -15.60 -15.25
N HIS A 11 -19.95 -15.70 -14.28
CA HIS A 11 -19.06 -14.62 -13.83
C HIS A 11 -18.44 -13.90 -15.02
N ASP A 12 -18.95 -12.73 -15.42
CA ASP A 12 -18.33 -11.96 -16.48
C ASP A 12 -16.99 -11.38 -15.97
N PRO A 13 -15.84 -11.92 -16.42
CA PRO A 13 -14.53 -11.43 -16.00
C PRO A 13 -14.31 -9.99 -16.48
N ARG A 14 -14.98 -9.58 -17.56
CA ARG A 14 -14.82 -8.25 -18.15
C ARG A 14 -15.51 -7.20 -17.28
N ALA A 15 -16.73 -7.45 -16.81
CA ALA A 15 -17.42 -6.55 -15.90
C ALA A 15 -16.68 -6.36 -14.56
N PHE A 16 -16.16 -7.45 -13.97
CA PHE A 16 -15.36 -7.35 -12.74
C PHE A 16 -14.03 -6.63 -12.97
N GLY A 17 -13.33 -6.94 -14.06
CA GLY A 17 -12.10 -6.26 -14.45
C GLY A 17 -12.33 -4.77 -14.70
N ALA A 18 -13.39 -4.41 -15.43
CA ALA A 18 -13.75 -3.02 -15.71
C ALA A 18 -14.05 -2.24 -14.42
N ALA A 19 -14.77 -2.84 -13.47
CA ALA A 19 -15.02 -2.22 -12.17
C ALA A 19 -13.72 -1.96 -11.39
N LEU A 20 -12.79 -2.93 -11.36
CA LEU A 20 -11.48 -2.74 -10.72
C LEU A 20 -10.64 -1.67 -11.41
N VAL A 21 -10.62 -1.64 -12.75
CA VAL A 21 -9.91 -0.62 -13.54
C VAL A 21 -10.50 0.76 -13.29
N ALA A 22 -11.83 0.89 -13.25
CA ALA A 22 -12.49 2.16 -12.94
C ALA A 22 -12.14 2.66 -11.53
N VAL A 23 -12.20 1.78 -10.52
CA VAL A 23 -11.80 2.13 -9.14
C VAL A 23 -10.32 2.53 -9.08
N PHE A 24 -9.45 1.78 -9.76
CA PHE A 24 -8.03 2.11 -9.85
C PHE A 24 -7.79 3.48 -10.51
N ALA A 25 -8.45 3.74 -11.66
CA ALA A 25 -8.30 4.99 -12.39
C ALA A 25 -8.77 6.19 -11.56
N VAL A 26 -9.93 6.07 -10.90
CA VAL A 26 -10.44 7.13 -10.00
C VAL A 26 -9.48 7.37 -8.83
N ALA A 27 -8.98 6.31 -8.18
CA ALA A 27 -8.03 6.43 -7.07
C ALA A 27 -6.69 7.03 -7.52
N ALA A 28 -6.19 6.64 -8.69
CA ALA A 28 -4.95 7.16 -9.27
C ALA A 28 -5.09 8.65 -9.63
N LEU A 29 -6.20 9.04 -10.27
CA LEU A 29 -6.50 10.44 -10.57
C LEU A 29 -6.61 11.29 -9.30
N ALA A 30 -7.30 10.79 -8.28
CA ALA A 30 -7.40 11.46 -6.98
C ALA A 30 -6.00 11.63 -6.34
N THR A 31 -5.18 10.58 -6.36
CA THR A 31 -3.81 10.61 -5.84
C THR A 31 -2.97 11.65 -6.58
N VAL A 32 -3.00 11.67 -7.91
CA VAL A 32 -2.27 12.65 -8.74
C VAL A 32 -2.74 14.07 -8.46
N ALA A 33 -4.06 14.30 -8.39
CA ALA A 33 -4.62 15.62 -8.10
C ALA A 33 -4.19 16.11 -6.71
N GLN A 34 -4.25 15.25 -5.69
CA GLN A 34 -3.81 15.56 -4.34
C GLN A 34 -2.30 15.88 -4.30
N HIS A 35 -1.46 15.11 -5.00
CA HIS A 35 -0.03 15.40 -5.09
C HIS A 35 0.25 16.74 -5.79
N ALA A 36 -0.48 17.06 -6.86
CA ALA A 36 -0.36 18.35 -7.53
C ALA A 36 -0.72 19.51 -6.59
N SER A 37 -1.80 19.37 -5.80
CA SER A 37 -2.16 20.36 -4.78
C SER A 37 -1.09 20.48 -3.69
N MET A 38 -0.48 19.38 -3.26
CA MET A 38 0.61 19.38 -2.27
C MET A 38 1.89 20.04 -2.80
N ALA A 39 2.25 19.78 -4.06
CA ALA A 39 3.39 20.41 -4.70
C ALA A 39 3.22 21.94 -4.79
N ALA A 40 1.98 22.41 -4.96
CA ALA A 40 1.66 23.84 -4.98
C ALA A 40 1.73 24.52 -3.59
N MET A 41 1.61 23.78 -2.48
CA MET A 41 1.70 24.33 -1.12
C MET A 41 3.14 24.55 -0.64
N GLY A 42 4.15 24.19 -1.44
CA GLY A 42 5.56 24.35 -1.08
C GLY A 42 6.08 23.26 -0.14
N ARG A 43 7.40 23.23 0.05
CA ARG A 43 8.10 22.35 1.00
C ARG A 43 8.99 23.22 1.88
N GLU A 44 9.01 22.93 3.18
CA GLU A 44 9.81 23.71 4.14
C GLU A 44 11.21 23.10 4.28
N PRO A 45 12.28 23.90 4.14
CA PRO A 45 13.65 23.42 4.33
C PRO A 45 13.89 23.10 5.81
N MET A 46 14.51 21.96 6.08
CA MET A 46 14.88 21.52 7.42
C MET A 46 16.41 21.46 7.59
N ALA A 47 16.86 21.54 8.85
CA ALA A 47 18.26 21.31 9.19
C ALA A 47 18.71 19.92 8.71
N GLY A 48 19.83 19.86 7.99
CA GLY A 48 20.30 18.65 7.32
C GLY A 48 19.93 18.55 5.83
N GLY A 49 19.46 19.63 5.21
CA GLY A 49 19.36 19.75 3.75
C GLY A 49 18.21 18.96 3.12
N TRP A 50 17.31 18.41 3.93
CA TRP A 50 16.09 17.73 3.47
C TRP A 50 14.87 18.64 3.62
N MET A 51 13.80 18.29 2.92
CA MET A 51 12.58 19.12 2.85
C MET A 51 11.41 18.39 3.50
N ALA A 52 10.77 19.04 4.48
CA ALA A 52 9.56 18.52 5.10
C ALA A 52 8.35 18.76 4.20
N SER A 53 7.52 17.73 4.00
CA SER A 53 6.26 17.88 3.29
C SER A 53 5.27 18.69 4.13
N ALA A 54 4.57 19.63 3.49
CA ALA A 54 3.48 20.40 4.09
C ALA A 54 2.34 19.53 4.67
N ALA A 55 2.28 18.23 4.35
CA ALA A 55 1.26 17.33 4.90
C ALA A 55 1.47 17.01 6.38
N TRP A 56 2.73 17.08 6.84
CA TRP A 56 3.08 16.84 8.24
C TRP A 56 3.00 18.09 9.09
N LEU A 57 2.99 19.25 8.43
CA LEU A 57 2.85 20.55 9.05
C LEU A 57 1.35 20.87 9.15
N GLN A 58 0.88 21.23 10.34
CA GLN A 58 -0.46 21.80 10.48
C GLN A 58 -0.42 23.22 9.92
N PRO A 59 -1.12 23.55 8.83
CA PRO A 59 -1.22 24.93 8.39
C PRO A 59 -1.93 25.73 9.50
N CYS A 60 -1.35 26.84 9.92
CA CYS A 60 -1.93 27.69 10.97
C CYS A 60 -3.41 27.99 10.65
N GLY A 61 -4.31 27.69 11.59
CA GLY A 61 -5.76 27.93 11.46
C GLY A 61 -6.61 26.75 10.95
N ARG A 62 -6.02 25.59 10.62
CA ARG A 62 -6.77 24.37 10.29
C ARG A 62 -6.98 23.53 11.56
N SER A 63 -8.19 23.01 11.78
CA SER A 63 -8.46 22.14 12.94
C SER A 63 -7.78 20.78 12.74
N ALA A 64 -7.27 20.17 13.81
CA ALA A 64 -6.58 18.87 13.77
C ALA A 64 -7.40 17.79 13.05
N GLY A 65 -8.73 17.78 13.25
CA GLY A 65 -9.65 16.86 12.56
C GLY A 65 -9.71 17.05 11.04
N ARG A 66 -9.64 18.30 10.54
CA ARG A 66 -9.61 18.56 9.08
C ARG A 66 -8.29 18.16 8.45
N ALA A 67 -7.18 18.36 9.15
CA ALA A 67 -5.88 17.90 8.67
C ALA A 67 -5.79 16.37 8.64
N PHE A 68 -6.31 15.70 9.68
CA PHE A 68 -6.42 14.25 9.70
C PHE A 68 -7.32 13.73 8.57
N ALA A 69 -8.49 14.34 8.34
CA ALA A 69 -9.38 13.95 7.25
C ALA A 69 -8.73 14.08 5.87
N ALA A 70 -7.99 15.18 5.64
CA ALA A 70 -7.24 15.37 4.40
C ALA A 70 -6.13 14.31 4.23
N PHE A 71 -5.38 14.02 5.30
CA PHE A 71 -4.38 12.95 5.31
C PHE A 71 -5.01 11.59 5.06
N ALA A 72 -6.11 11.27 5.74
CA ALA A 72 -6.83 10.00 5.60
C ALA A 72 -7.39 9.83 4.18
N ALA A 73 -7.92 10.89 3.56
CA ALA A 73 -8.38 10.85 2.18
C ALA A 73 -7.24 10.57 1.20
N MET A 74 -6.10 11.25 1.38
CA MET A 74 -4.91 11.05 0.56
C MET A 74 -4.28 9.66 0.76
N TRP A 75 -4.11 9.25 2.01
CA TRP A 75 -3.65 7.92 2.40
C TRP A 75 -4.56 6.84 1.82
N GLY A 76 -5.87 7.03 1.90
CA GLY A 76 -6.87 6.11 1.36
C GLY A 76 -6.73 5.95 -0.15
N ALA A 77 -6.71 7.06 -0.90
CA ALA A 77 -6.54 7.03 -2.36
C ALA A 77 -5.23 6.36 -2.77
N MET A 78 -4.13 6.70 -2.08
CA MET A 78 -2.82 6.07 -2.26
C MET A 78 -2.88 4.56 -1.98
N THR A 79 -3.40 4.16 -0.83
CA THR A 79 -3.49 2.76 -0.41
C THR A 79 -4.29 1.95 -1.42
N VAL A 80 -5.44 2.47 -1.87
CA VAL A 80 -6.25 1.84 -2.91
C VAL A 80 -5.43 1.68 -4.18
N THR A 81 -4.76 2.73 -4.65
CA THR A 81 -3.93 2.66 -5.86
C THR A 81 -2.82 1.60 -5.74
N MET A 82 -2.10 1.54 -4.61
CA MET A 82 -0.97 0.62 -4.45
C MET A 82 -1.40 -0.82 -4.19
N MET A 83 -2.48 -1.05 -3.46
CA MET A 83 -2.86 -2.38 -2.96
C MET A 83 -4.00 -3.04 -3.73
N LEU A 84 -4.77 -2.28 -4.51
CA LEU A 84 -5.82 -2.85 -5.36
C LEU A 84 -5.29 -3.88 -6.36
N PRO A 85 -4.12 -3.71 -7.02
CA PRO A 85 -3.54 -4.74 -7.90
C PRO A 85 -3.25 -6.06 -7.16
N VAL A 86 -2.87 -5.97 -5.89
CA VAL A 86 -2.56 -7.12 -5.02
C VAL A 86 -3.84 -7.81 -4.53
N LEU A 87 -4.87 -7.00 -4.25
CA LEU A 87 -6.17 -7.46 -3.76
C LEU A 87 -7.05 -8.04 -4.87
N ALA A 88 -6.95 -7.52 -6.09
CA ALA A 88 -7.72 -7.95 -7.27
C ALA A 88 -7.75 -9.48 -7.51
N PRO A 89 -6.61 -10.20 -7.57
CA PRO A 89 -6.62 -11.65 -7.77
C PRO A 89 -7.24 -12.40 -6.58
N MET A 90 -7.13 -11.87 -5.36
CA MET A 90 -7.77 -12.45 -4.17
C MET A 90 -9.29 -12.31 -4.25
N LEU A 91 -9.79 -11.12 -4.57
CA LEU A 91 -11.23 -10.86 -4.70
C LEU A 91 -11.86 -11.66 -5.84
N TRP A 92 -11.15 -11.81 -6.97
CA TRP A 92 -11.60 -12.63 -8.09
C TRP A 92 -11.79 -14.10 -7.68
N ARG A 93 -10.79 -14.69 -7.01
CA ARG A 93 -10.87 -16.07 -6.52
C ARG A 93 -11.96 -16.25 -5.45
N TYR A 94 -12.12 -15.27 -4.56
CA TYR A 94 -13.20 -15.26 -3.58
C TYR A 94 -14.57 -15.26 -4.26
N ARG A 95 -14.75 -14.42 -5.28
CA ARG A 95 -15.97 -14.35 -6.09
C ARG A 95 -16.25 -15.69 -6.80
N GLN A 96 -15.25 -16.33 -7.41
CA GLN A 96 -15.42 -17.63 -8.07
C GLN A 96 -15.91 -18.73 -7.11
N ARG A 97 -15.44 -18.72 -5.85
CA ARG A 97 -15.78 -19.75 -4.86
C ARG A 97 -17.16 -19.61 -4.23
N ILE A 98 -17.73 -18.41 -4.19
CA ILE A 98 -19.09 -18.16 -3.68
C ILE A 98 -20.17 -18.71 -4.63
N GLY A 99 -19.80 -19.08 -5.87
CA GLY A 99 -20.72 -19.63 -6.87
C GLY A 99 -21.77 -18.61 -7.33
N PRO A 100 -22.77 -19.03 -8.13
CA PRO A 100 -23.87 -18.19 -8.58
C PRO A 100 -24.91 -17.90 -7.47
N MET A 101 -24.46 -17.62 -6.24
CA MET A 101 -25.31 -16.96 -5.24
C MET A 101 -25.73 -15.61 -5.82
N ALA A 102 -27.03 -15.28 -5.73
CA ALA A 102 -27.66 -14.07 -6.26
C ALA A 102 -26.66 -12.92 -6.41
N THR A 103 -26.43 -12.48 -7.65
CA THR A 103 -25.31 -11.61 -8.09
C THR A 103 -25.02 -10.44 -7.14
N ALA A 104 -26.07 -9.86 -6.54
CA ALA A 104 -25.99 -8.80 -5.53
C ALA A 104 -25.30 -9.23 -4.22
N ARG A 105 -25.63 -10.41 -3.67
CA ARG A 105 -25.02 -10.94 -2.43
C ARG A 105 -23.54 -11.28 -2.63
N SER A 106 -23.19 -11.85 -3.77
CA SER A 106 -21.79 -12.13 -4.12
C SER A 106 -20.97 -10.84 -4.28
N ALA A 107 -21.52 -9.83 -4.96
CA ALA A 107 -20.89 -8.51 -5.07
C ALA A 107 -20.73 -7.84 -3.69
N TRP A 108 -21.76 -7.90 -2.84
CA TRP A 108 -21.69 -7.36 -1.48
C TRP A 108 -20.59 -8.01 -0.63
N LEU A 109 -20.46 -9.34 -0.64
CA LEU A 109 -19.41 -10.04 0.12
C LEU A 109 -18.00 -9.68 -0.36
N VAL A 110 -17.81 -9.47 -1.67
CA VAL A 110 -16.54 -8.97 -2.25
C VAL A 110 -16.22 -7.58 -1.73
N VAL A 111 -17.21 -6.67 -1.69
CA VAL A 111 -17.06 -5.32 -1.15
C VAL A 111 -16.71 -5.37 0.34
N VAL A 112 -17.40 -6.20 1.13
CA VAL A 112 -17.11 -6.36 2.58
C VAL A 112 -15.70 -6.91 2.81
N THR A 113 -15.23 -7.83 1.98
CA THR A 113 -13.85 -8.37 2.03
C THR A 113 -12.84 -7.26 1.73
N GLY A 114 -13.07 -6.47 0.69
CA GLY A 114 -12.23 -5.32 0.36
C GLY A 114 -12.24 -4.26 1.46
N ALA A 115 -13.41 -3.97 2.06
CA ALA A 115 -13.55 -3.02 3.15
C ALA A 115 -12.73 -3.45 4.38
N GLY A 116 -12.77 -4.73 4.76
CA GLY A 116 -11.94 -5.26 5.85
C GLY A 116 -10.43 -5.13 5.57
N TYR A 117 -10.02 -5.35 4.32
CA TYR A 117 -8.62 -5.16 3.89
C TYR A 117 -8.19 -3.69 4.00
N PHE A 118 -8.97 -2.76 3.45
CA PHE A 118 -8.64 -1.34 3.47
C PHE A 118 -8.78 -0.72 4.86
N ALA A 119 -9.67 -1.22 5.71
CA ALA A 119 -9.82 -0.74 7.09
C ALA A 119 -8.53 -0.89 7.90
N VAL A 120 -7.80 -2.00 7.74
CA VAL A 120 -6.51 -2.20 8.43
C VAL A 120 -5.45 -1.24 7.91
N TRP A 121 -5.43 -0.99 6.60
CA TRP A 121 -4.53 0.03 6.03
C TRP A 121 -4.87 1.44 6.51
N MET A 122 -6.16 1.77 6.62
CA MET A 122 -6.60 3.05 7.18
C MET A 122 -6.19 3.19 8.65
N ALA A 123 -6.30 2.11 9.44
CA ALA A 123 -5.81 2.08 10.82
C ALA A 123 -4.30 2.30 10.88
N LEU A 124 -3.53 1.71 9.96
CA LEU A 124 -2.09 1.97 9.85
C LEU A 124 -1.81 3.44 9.53
N GLY A 125 -2.52 4.02 8.57
CA GLY A 125 -2.42 5.45 8.26
C GLY A 125 -2.74 6.34 9.46
N ALA A 126 -3.76 5.98 10.23
CA ALA A 126 -4.14 6.70 11.43
C ALA A 126 -3.05 6.67 12.53
N LEU A 127 -2.19 5.66 12.56
CA LEU A 127 -1.01 5.60 13.44
C LEU A 127 0.19 6.34 12.85
N VAL A 128 0.37 6.27 11.54
CA VAL A 128 1.48 6.94 10.83
C VAL A 128 1.35 8.46 10.89
N PHE A 129 0.12 9.00 10.81
CA PHE A 129 -0.12 10.45 10.87
C PHE A 129 0.47 11.12 12.14
N PRO A 130 0.07 10.73 13.37
CA PRO A 130 0.61 11.34 14.58
C PRO A 130 2.11 11.04 14.76
N ALA A 131 2.59 9.86 14.33
CA ALA A 131 4.02 9.54 14.39
C ALA A 131 4.86 10.48 13.51
N GLY A 132 4.46 10.69 12.26
CA GLY A 132 5.14 11.61 11.35
C GLY A 132 5.03 13.07 11.77
N ALA A 133 3.88 13.49 12.31
CA ALA A 133 3.71 14.81 12.89
C ALA A 133 4.65 15.04 14.11
N ALA A 134 4.74 14.05 15.01
CA ALA A 134 5.63 14.10 16.17
C ALA A 134 7.11 14.12 15.77
N LEU A 135 7.51 13.29 14.79
CA LEU A 135 8.87 13.28 14.25
C LEU A 135 9.24 14.63 13.62
N THR A 136 8.34 15.21 12.83
CA THR A 136 8.56 16.52 12.18
C THR A 136 8.65 17.64 13.22
N ALA A 137 7.79 17.61 14.24
CA ALA A 137 7.84 18.56 15.35
C ALA A 137 9.13 18.44 16.18
N ALA A 138 9.61 17.21 16.43
CA ALA A 138 10.88 16.97 17.10
C ALA A 138 12.07 17.47 16.26
N ALA A 139 12.05 17.23 14.96
CA ALA A 139 13.07 17.71 14.02
C ALA A 139 13.14 19.24 14.00
N ALA A 140 11.99 19.93 14.03
CA ALA A 140 11.95 21.39 14.09
C ALA A 140 12.54 21.96 15.39
N ARG A 141 12.46 21.21 16.51
CA ARG A 141 12.99 21.64 17.82
C ARG A 141 14.46 21.27 18.03
N LEU A 142 14.94 20.20 17.41
CA LEU A 142 16.27 19.63 17.64
C LEU A 142 17.06 19.50 16.34
N PRO A 143 17.93 20.48 16.00
CA PRO A 143 18.71 20.46 14.76
C PRO A 143 19.65 19.26 14.61
N ALA A 144 20.11 18.68 15.72
CA ALA A 144 20.92 17.46 15.72
C ALA A 144 20.07 16.23 15.32
N PHE A 145 18.83 16.15 15.81
CA PHE A 145 17.89 15.10 15.44
C PHE A 145 17.48 15.22 13.96
N ALA A 146 17.19 16.44 13.50
CA ALA A 146 16.87 16.71 12.10
C ALA A 146 17.98 16.27 11.13
N ARG A 147 19.25 16.45 11.50
CA ARG A 147 20.40 15.97 10.73
C ARG A 147 20.56 14.45 10.72
N ALA A 148 20.11 13.76 11.75
CA ALA A 148 20.19 12.30 11.85
C ALA A 148 19.08 11.58 11.06
N LEU A 149 17.93 12.23 10.81
CA LEU A 149 16.78 11.63 10.14
C LEU A 149 17.09 11.07 8.73
N PRO A 150 17.82 11.78 7.83
CA PRO A 150 18.18 11.23 6.53
C PRO A 150 19.05 9.97 6.62
N PHE A 151 19.97 9.89 7.58
CA PHE A 151 20.79 8.70 7.83
C PHE A 151 19.93 7.54 8.33
N ALA A 152 19.04 7.80 9.29
CA ALA A 152 18.11 6.81 9.81
C ALA A 152 17.20 6.28 8.69
N ALA A 153 16.68 7.15 7.84
CA ALA A 153 15.87 6.77 6.69
C ALA A 153 16.65 5.88 5.70
N GLY A 154 17.88 6.27 5.32
CA GLY A 154 18.72 5.47 4.44
C GLY A 154 19.13 4.12 5.05
N ALA A 155 19.36 4.07 6.36
CA ALA A 155 19.62 2.82 7.09
C ALA A 155 18.40 1.90 7.09
N VAL A 156 17.20 2.43 7.37
CA VAL A 156 15.95 1.67 7.30
C VAL A 156 15.71 1.12 5.90
N VAL A 157 15.90 1.94 4.85
CA VAL A 157 15.77 1.52 3.45
C VAL A 157 16.78 0.42 3.11
N SER A 158 18.03 0.55 3.57
CA SER A 158 19.08 -0.46 3.34
C SER A 158 18.77 -1.78 4.03
N VAL A 159 18.42 -1.76 5.33
CA VAL A 159 18.07 -2.96 6.10
C VAL A 159 16.82 -3.63 5.53
N ALA A 160 15.79 -2.85 5.21
CA ALA A 160 14.58 -3.36 4.58
C ALA A 160 14.84 -3.95 3.18
N GLY A 161 15.78 -3.37 2.43
CA GLY A 161 16.31 -3.92 1.18
C GLY A 161 17.02 -5.25 1.41
N MET A 162 17.85 -5.37 2.44
CA MET A 162 18.53 -6.64 2.79
C MET A 162 17.52 -7.75 3.15
N LEU A 163 16.42 -7.40 3.82
CA LEU A 163 15.34 -8.35 4.13
C LEU A 163 14.72 -8.99 2.87
N GLN A 164 14.88 -8.38 1.68
CA GLN A 164 14.46 -8.98 0.41
C GLN A 164 15.15 -10.32 0.13
N PHE A 165 16.42 -10.45 0.52
CA PHE A 165 17.21 -11.66 0.29
C PHE A 165 16.98 -12.74 1.36
N SER A 166 16.17 -12.46 2.37
CA SER A 166 15.96 -13.39 3.48
C SER A 166 15.16 -14.61 3.06
N ALA A 167 15.62 -15.80 3.48
CA ALA A 167 14.86 -17.04 3.31
C ALA A 167 13.48 -16.98 3.99
N TRP A 168 13.35 -16.16 5.04
CA TRP A 168 12.08 -15.87 5.70
C TRP A 168 11.08 -15.21 4.75
N LYS A 169 11.48 -14.16 4.01
CA LYS A 169 10.61 -13.48 3.05
C LYS A 169 10.20 -14.42 1.92
N ALA A 170 11.17 -15.14 1.35
CA ALA A 170 10.91 -16.10 0.26
C ALA A 170 9.89 -17.18 0.68
N ARG A 171 10.03 -17.75 1.88
CA ARG A 171 9.06 -18.72 2.42
C ARG A 171 7.67 -18.11 2.61
N ARG A 172 7.57 -16.92 3.19
CA ARG A 172 6.27 -16.27 3.40
C ARG A 172 5.58 -15.91 2.09
N LEU A 173 6.32 -15.44 1.10
CA LEU A 173 5.78 -15.13 -0.22
C LEU A 173 5.29 -16.40 -0.94
N ALA A 174 6.04 -17.50 -0.83
CA ALA A 174 5.59 -18.81 -1.29
C ALA A 174 4.29 -19.23 -0.58
N CYS A 175 4.23 -19.19 0.75
CA CYS A 175 3.02 -19.50 1.51
C CYS A 175 1.84 -18.59 1.11
N CYS A 176 2.06 -17.30 0.86
CA CYS A 176 0.99 -16.40 0.41
C CYS A 176 0.46 -16.75 -0.98
N ARG A 177 1.33 -17.18 -1.91
CA ARG A 177 0.91 -17.65 -3.25
C ARG A 177 0.10 -18.95 -3.16
N HIS A 178 0.50 -19.87 -2.29
CA HIS A 178 -0.18 -21.17 -2.08
C HIS A 178 -1.48 -21.03 -1.25
N ALA A 179 -1.48 -20.22 -0.18
CA ALA A 179 -2.68 -19.96 0.63
C ALA A 179 -3.76 -19.21 -0.18
N ALA A 180 -3.35 -18.39 -1.16
CA ALA A 180 -4.27 -17.85 -2.15
C ALA A 180 -4.89 -18.92 -3.07
N GLY A 181 -4.28 -20.11 -3.16
CA GLY A 181 -4.79 -21.31 -3.86
C GLY A 181 -5.67 -22.22 -3.00
N ASP A 182 -5.39 -22.33 -1.69
CA ASP A 182 -6.03 -23.32 -0.81
C ASP A 182 -7.11 -22.76 0.15
N ALA A 183 -7.54 -21.50 -0.03
CA ALA A 183 -8.48 -20.84 0.88
C ALA A 183 -9.79 -21.64 1.12
N HIS A 184 -9.86 -22.31 2.26
CA HIS A 184 -10.95 -23.16 2.74
C HIS A 184 -12.34 -22.53 2.56
N ARG A 185 -13.38 -23.36 2.31
CA ARG A 185 -14.78 -22.94 2.04
C ARG A 185 -15.17 -21.74 2.91
N SER A 186 -15.32 -20.57 2.28
CA SER A 186 -15.69 -19.37 3.02
C SER A 186 -17.15 -19.48 3.47
N SER A 187 -17.40 -19.32 4.76
CA SER A 187 -18.76 -19.24 5.28
C SER A 187 -19.49 -18.04 4.68
N ALA A 188 -20.78 -18.21 4.37
CA ALA A 188 -21.59 -17.29 3.57
C ALA A 188 -22.00 -15.97 4.28
N GLY A 189 -21.28 -15.57 5.33
CA GLY A 189 -21.63 -14.44 6.20
C GLY A 189 -20.73 -13.22 6.01
N ALA A 190 -21.30 -12.01 6.18
CA ALA A 190 -20.57 -10.75 6.08
C ALA A 190 -19.40 -10.66 7.08
N GLY A 191 -19.58 -11.17 8.32
CA GLY A 191 -18.49 -11.21 9.30
C GLY A 191 -17.31 -12.08 8.87
N ALA A 192 -17.58 -13.19 8.18
CA ALA A 192 -16.52 -14.05 7.64
C ALA A 192 -15.81 -13.40 6.45
N ALA A 193 -16.56 -12.71 5.57
CA ALA A 193 -15.99 -11.92 4.49
C ALA A 193 -15.05 -10.81 5.01
N TRP A 194 -15.49 -10.09 6.04
CA TRP A 194 -14.68 -9.06 6.70
C TRP A 194 -13.38 -9.63 7.27
N TRP A 195 -13.47 -10.70 8.07
CA TRP A 195 -12.30 -11.36 8.65
C TRP A 195 -11.39 -11.98 7.59
N HIS A 196 -11.93 -12.40 6.44
CA HIS A 196 -11.13 -12.87 5.32
C HIS A 196 -10.27 -11.74 4.74
N GLY A 197 -10.83 -10.54 4.58
CA GLY A 197 -10.08 -9.34 4.18
C GLY A 197 -8.99 -8.96 5.18
N VAL A 198 -9.33 -8.94 6.48
CA VAL A 198 -8.40 -8.64 7.58
C VAL A 198 -7.27 -9.67 7.66
N ARG A 199 -7.55 -10.97 7.58
CA ARG A 199 -6.49 -12.01 7.55
C ARG A 199 -5.64 -11.87 6.29
N GLY A 200 -6.28 -11.59 5.15
CA GLY A 200 -5.61 -11.34 3.88
C GLY A 200 -4.57 -10.23 3.99
N VAL A 201 -4.90 -9.10 4.61
CA VAL A 201 -3.96 -7.99 4.79
C VAL A 201 -2.88 -8.29 5.84
N MET A 202 -3.16 -9.05 6.90
CA MET A 202 -2.14 -9.41 7.89
C MET A 202 -1.09 -10.35 7.29
N HIS A 203 -1.52 -11.37 6.55
CA HIS A 203 -0.60 -12.27 5.83
C HIS A 203 0.15 -11.53 4.72
N CYS A 204 -0.56 -10.64 4.00
CA CYS A 204 0.04 -9.87 2.92
C CYS A 204 1.04 -8.83 3.42
N GLY A 205 0.67 -8.10 4.47
CA GLY A 205 1.45 -7.07 5.13
C GLY A 205 2.73 -7.61 5.74
N ALA A 206 2.72 -8.82 6.28
CA ALA A 206 3.95 -9.47 6.75
C ALA A 206 4.97 -9.71 5.62
N CYS A 207 4.52 -9.92 4.37
CA CYS A 207 5.40 -10.13 3.22
C CYS A 207 5.87 -8.81 2.60
N CYS A 208 4.96 -7.84 2.50
CA CYS A 208 5.24 -6.54 1.88
C CYS A 208 5.78 -5.51 2.89
N GLY A 209 5.89 -5.87 4.17
CA GLY A 209 6.21 -4.96 5.26
C GLY A 209 7.56 -4.27 5.09
N ASN A 210 8.56 -4.94 4.51
CA ASN A 210 9.85 -4.32 4.22
C ASN A 210 9.73 -3.22 3.16
N LEU A 211 8.98 -3.46 2.08
CA LEU A 211 8.71 -2.49 1.02
C LEU A 211 7.85 -1.33 1.51
N MET A 212 6.92 -1.60 2.44
CA MET A 212 6.16 -0.54 3.10
C MET A 212 7.04 0.30 4.03
N ALA A 213 7.99 -0.32 4.73
CA ALA A 213 8.99 0.42 5.52
C ALA A 213 9.89 1.27 4.63
N ILE A 214 10.28 0.76 3.45
CA ILE A 214 11.01 1.55 2.43
C ILE A 214 10.16 2.73 1.97
N ALA A 215 8.88 2.52 1.65
CA ALA A 215 7.99 3.61 1.24
C ALA A 215 7.87 4.68 2.33
N LEU A 216 7.72 4.28 3.60
CA LEU A 216 7.66 5.20 4.73
C LEU A 216 8.96 5.98 4.91
N ALA A 217 10.12 5.31 4.87
CA ALA A 217 11.42 5.92 5.14
C ALA A 217 11.95 6.78 3.98
N ALA A 218 11.80 6.31 2.74
CA ALA A 218 12.25 7.04 1.54
C ALA A 218 11.35 8.25 1.21
N GLY A 219 10.15 8.30 1.78
CA GLY A 219 9.20 9.36 1.56
C GLY A 219 7.94 8.82 0.92
N MET A 220 6.96 8.53 1.78
CA MET A 220 5.67 7.99 1.34
C MET A 220 4.90 8.96 0.43
N MET A 221 5.28 10.24 0.43
CA MET A 221 4.67 11.27 -0.41
C MET A 221 5.43 11.50 -1.72
N ASP A 222 6.42 10.68 -2.05
CA ASP A 222 7.07 10.70 -3.36
C ASP A 222 6.39 9.70 -4.30
N LEU A 223 5.73 10.22 -5.34
CA LEU A 223 5.05 9.41 -6.36
C LEU A 223 5.97 8.39 -7.03
N ARG A 224 7.27 8.70 -7.19
CA ARG A 224 8.24 7.79 -7.80
C ARG A 224 8.52 6.61 -6.87
N VAL A 225 8.71 6.87 -5.58
CA VAL A 225 8.89 5.82 -4.56
C VAL A 225 7.63 4.95 -4.49
N MET A 226 6.46 5.56 -4.46
CA MET A 226 5.18 4.83 -4.47
C MET A 226 5.01 3.96 -5.72
N ALA A 227 5.27 4.51 -6.91
CA ALA A 227 5.18 3.75 -8.15
C ALA A 227 6.17 2.57 -8.14
N ALA A 228 7.42 2.80 -7.76
CA ALA A 228 8.44 1.76 -7.67
C ALA A 228 8.06 0.65 -6.68
N VAL A 229 7.58 1.01 -5.49
CA VAL A 229 7.13 0.05 -4.46
C VAL A 229 5.91 -0.74 -4.93
N THR A 230 4.95 -0.08 -5.59
CA THR A 230 3.76 -0.75 -6.14
C THR A 230 4.14 -1.78 -7.20
N VAL A 231 5.03 -1.39 -8.11
CA VAL A 231 5.54 -2.28 -9.15
C VAL A 231 6.30 -3.44 -8.52
N ALA A 232 7.16 -3.18 -7.53
CA ALA A 232 7.90 -4.22 -6.83
C ALA A 232 6.97 -5.22 -6.11
N ILE A 233 6.00 -4.73 -5.34
CA ILE A 233 5.03 -5.60 -4.64
C ILE A 233 4.22 -6.43 -5.64
N THR A 234 3.72 -5.78 -6.69
CA THR A 234 2.94 -6.45 -7.73
C THR A 234 3.77 -7.50 -8.47
N ALA A 235 5.00 -7.18 -8.82
CA ALA A 235 5.92 -8.10 -9.51
C ALA A 235 6.34 -9.28 -8.61
N GLU A 236 6.56 -9.07 -7.31
CA GLU A 236 6.83 -10.14 -6.34
C GLU A 236 5.62 -11.10 -6.20
N ARG A 237 4.41 -10.53 -6.25
CA ARG A 237 3.14 -11.26 -6.08
C ARG A 237 2.73 -12.05 -7.31
N LEU A 238 2.80 -11.42 -8.49
CA LEU A 238 2.28 -11.95 -9.75
C LEU A 238 3.36 -12.58 -10.63
N GLY A 239 4.63 -12.28 -10.36
CA GLY A 239 5.75 -12.80 -11.13
C GLY A 239 5.96 -14.32 -10.93
N PRO A 240 6.61 -14.98 -11.90
CA PRO A 240 6.93 -16.39 -11.78
C PRO A 240 7.84 -16.66 -10.57
N PRO A 241 7.64 -17.77 -9.85
CA PRO A 241 8.51 -18.15 -8.75
C PRO A 241 9.94 -18.33 -9.26
N GLY A 242 10.88 -17.55 -8.74
CA GLY A 242 12.28 -17.62 -9.21
C GLY A 242 13.26 -16.64 -8.55
N GLY A 243 12.83 -15.87 -7.55
CA GLY A 243 13.69 -14.98 -6.76
C GLY A 243 14.38 -13.83 -7.51
N ARG A 244 14.21 -13.70 -8.84
CA ARG A 244 14.84 -12.64 -9.65
C ARG A 244 14.28 -11.27 -9.29
N VAL A 245 12.95 -11.15 -9.17
CA VAL A 245 12.28 -9.88 -8.81
C VAL A 245 12.70 -9.44 -7.41
N GLU A 246 12.68 -10.36 -6.43
CA GLU A 246 13.10 -10.11 -5.04
C GLU A 246 14.55 -9.62 -4.99
N ARG A 247 15.47 -10.25 -5.75
CA ARG A 247 16.87 -9.84 -5.83
C ARG A 247 17.04 -8.45 -6.44
N ILE A 248 16.37 -8.17 -7.56
CA ILE A 248 16.46 -6.85 -8.22
C ILE A 248 15.90 -5.77 -7.28
N ALA A 249 14.72 -5.99 -6.71
CA ALA A 249 14.11 -5.05 -5.77
C ALA A 249 14.99 -4.84 -4.53
N GLY A 250 15.61 -5.90 -4.00
CA GLY A 250 16.58 -5.83 -2.91
C GLY A 250 17.81 -5.01 -3.26
N CYS A 251 18.45 -5.28 -4.40
CA CYS A 251 19.63 -4.54 -4.85
C CYS A 251 19.32 -3.05 -5.05
N VAL A 252 18.19 -2.74 -5.69
CA VAL A 252 17.74 -1.36 -5.91
C VAL A 252 17.47 -0.66 -4.58
N ALA A 253 16.79 -1.33 -3.64
CA ALA A 253 16.52 -0.75 -2.32
C ALA A 253 17.80 -0.52 -1.51
N VAL A 254 18.72 -1.49 -1.46
CA VAL A 254 20.00 -1.34 -0.77
C VAL A 254 20.83 -0.22 -1.39
N GLY A 255 20.95 -0.20 -2.73
CA GLY A 255 21.66 0.87 -3.43
C GLY A 255 21.04 2.24 -3.18
N GLY A 256 19.70 2.34 -3.23
CA GLY A 256 18.98 3.57 -2.91
C GLY A 256 19.23 4.05 -1.48
N GLY A 257 19.20 3.13 -0.49
CA GLY A 257 19.51 3.45 0.91
C GLY A 257 20.94 3.93 1.12
N ILE A 258 21.91 3.30 0.45
CA ILE A 258 23.32 3.74 0.46
C ILE A 258 23.45 5.14 -0.16
N VAL A 259 22.80 5.40 -1.29
CA VAL A 259 22.80 6.74 -1.91
C VAL A 259 22.17 7.79 -1.00
N MET A 260 21.10 7.45 -0.27
CA MET A 260 20.51 8.36 0.73
C MET A 260 21.50 8.69 1.85
N ILE A 261 22.23 7.69 2.36
CA ILE A 261 23.27 7.89 3.39
C ILE A 261 24.42 8.74 2.85
N ALA A 262 24.90 8.46 1.63
CA ALA A 262 25.99 9.20 1.00
C ALA A 262 25.64 10.68 0.77
N ARG A 263 24.41 10.98 0.31
CA ARG A 263 23.91 12.36 0.20
C ARG A 263 23.80 13.04 1.56
N ALA A 264 23.32 12.34 2.57
CA ALA A 264 23.24 12.87 3.94
C ALA A 264 24.63 13.21 4.52
N ALA A 265 25.66 12.45 4.13
CA ALA A 265 27.05 12.68 4.49
C ALA A 265 27.73 13.79 3.67
N GLY A 266 27.08 14.34 2.64
CA GLY A 266 27.67 15.34 1.74
C GLY A 266 28.70 14.78 0.75
N LEU A 267 28.65 13.46 0.48
CA LEU A 267 29.57 12.79 -0.45
C LEU A 267 29.09 12.81 -1.91
N LEU A 268 27.84 13.24 -2.14
CA LEU A 268 27.14 13.29 -3.43
C LEU A 268 26.25 14.55 -3.47
#